data_AF-A0A1V5SAK8-F1
#
_entry.id   AF-A0A1V5SAK8-F1
#
_cell.length_a   1.000
_cell.length_b   1.000
_cell.length_c   1.000
_cell.angle_alpha   90.00
_cell.angle_beta   90.00
_cell.angle_gamma   90.00
#
_symmetry.space_group_name_H-M   'P 1'
#
loop_
_entity.id
_entity.type
_entity.pdbx_description
1 polymer ?
#
loop_
_entity_poly.entity_id
_entity_poly.type
_entity_poly.pdbx_seq_one_letter_code
_entity_poly.pdbx_strand_id
1 'polypeptide(L)'
;MSEDMRNMVDTREAATWEFQVEQLARNFKKTIEYNFMWGHRKVEFSQNRATRYMGGLFDAIRTNVATYNPSTITDFEEFFMNFTTDMAFATAPNGNKKIMIAGARLLQRFNRAFKDYRRMTDQVPAGKIGLNLDTYVVPGGFELKIIRSDMLRMNTGFEDWGFVIDPKEIEIMVNKNFETRAWQDPGERDYHLMIEWQGTIAWHREQVHALLRTT
;
A
#
# COMPACT_ATOMS: atom_id res chain seq x y z
N MET A 1 -3.24 25.84 -35.52
CA MET A 1 -3.32 25.36 -34.13
C MET A 1 -4.53 24.44 -34.04
N SER A 2 -4.32 23.16 -33.72
CA SER A 2 -5.42 22.20 -33.50
C SER A 2 -6.16 22.52 -32.19
N GLU A 3 -7.42 22.11 -32.05
CA GLU A 3 -8.20 22.27 -30.81
C GLU A 3 -7.47 21.70 -29.58
N ASP A 4 -6.71 20.61 -29.75
CA ASP A 4 -5.87 20.05 -28.69
C ASP A 4 -4.75 21.00 -28.22
N MET A 5 -4.19 21.82 -29.11
CA MET A 5 -3.21 22.84 -28.72
C MET A 5 -3.85 24.03 -28.02
N ARG A 6 -5.13 24.34 -28.29
CA ARG A 6 -5.88 25.34 -27.49
C ARG A 6 -6.18 24.81 -26.09
N ASN A 7 -6.60 23.55 -25.96
CA ASN A 7 -6.87 22.92 -24.67
C ASN A 7 -5.59 22.74 -23.82
N MET A 8 -4.43 22.51 -24.43
CA MET A 8 -3.14 22.50 -23.73
C MET A 8 -2.64 23.89 -23.31
N VAL A 9 -3.11 24.96 -23.96
CA VAL A 9 -2.78 26.34 -23.58
C VAL A 9 -3.73 26.84 -22.49
N ASP A 10 -5.01 26.45 -22.50
CA ASP A 10 -5.97 26.75 -21.43
C ASP A 10 -5.66 26.05 -20.09
N THR A 11 -4.91 24.93 -20.12
CA THR A 11 -4.44 24.26 -18.89
C THR A 11 -3.25 24.96 -18.24
N ARG A 12 -2.64 25.97 -18.89
CA ARG A 12 -1.60 26.82 -18.30
C ARG A 12 -2.17 28.01 -17.54
N GLU A 13 -3.40 28.42 -17.82
CA GLU A 13 -4.04 29.55 -17.15
C GLU A 13 -4.83 29.07 -15.92
N ALA A 14 -4.23 29.31 -14.75
CA ALA A 14 -4.76 29.10 -13.42
C ALA A 14 -5.07 27.64 -13.04
N ALA A 15 -4.02 26.91 -12.66
CA ALA A 15 -4.16 25.98 -11.53
C ALA A 15 -4.72 26.79 -10.35
N THR A 16 -6.05 26.80 -10.18
CA THR A 16 -6.74 27.52 -9.12
C THR A 16 -6.11 27.13 -7.78
N TRP A 17 -6.12 28.06 -6.81
CA TRP A 17 -5.63 27.78 -5.47
C TRP A 17 -6.18 26.46 -4.90
N GLU A 18 -7.47 26.20 -5.17
CA GLU A 18 -8.16 24.95 -4.81
C GLU A 18 -7.54 23.71 -5.45
N PHE A 19 -7.26 23.75 -6.76
CA PHE A 19 -6.59 22.64 -7.46
C PHE A 19 -5.18 22.40 -6.91
N GLN A 20 -4.42 23.46 -6.63
CA GLN A 20 -3.07 23.35 -6.05
C GLN A 20 -3.11 22.73 -4.65
N VAL A 21 -4.04 23.16 -3.80
CA VAL A 21 -4.26 22.59 -2.46
C VAL A 21 -4.67 21.13 -2.54
N GLU A 22 -5.57 20.77 -3.46
CA GLU A 22 -6.00 19.38 -3.66
C GLU A 22 -4.83 18.49 -4.10
N GLN A 23 -4.04 18.94 -5.09
CA GLN A 23 -2.85 18.20 -5.53
C GLN A 23 -1.81 18.06 -4.43
N LEU A 24 -1.57 19.12 -3.65
CA LEU A 24 -0.64 19.10 -2.54
C LEU A 24 -1.09 18.13 -1.45
N ALA A 25 -2.38 18.15 -1.07
CA ALA A 25 -2.95 17.21 -0.12
C ALA A 25 -2.88 15.76 -0.63
N ARG A 26 -3.09 15.55 -1.94
CA ARG A 26 -3.00 14.22 -2.56
C ARG A 26 -1.58 13.68 -2.57
N ASN A 27 -0.61 14.52 -2.92
CA ASN A 27 0.80 14.16 -2.90
C ASN A 27 1.28 13.88 -1.47
N PHE A 28 0.84 14.70 -0.52
CA PHE A 28 1.13 14.50 0.90
C PHE A 28 0.61 13.15 1.41
N LYS A 29 -0.64 12.78 1.12
CA LYS A 29 -1.21 11.46 1.47
C LYS A 29 -0.40 10.31 0.85
N LYS A 30 -0.02 10.42 -0.42
CA LYS A 30 0.83 9.42 -1.09
C LYS A 30 2.20 9.28 -0.43
N THR A 31 2.81 10.38 0.01
CA THR A 31 4.09 10.35 0.73
C THR A 31 3.96 9.64 2.08
N ILE A 32 2.86 9.86 2.81
CA ILE A 32 2.59 9.12 4.06
C ILE A 32 2.43 7.63 3.77
N GLU A 33 1.63 7.25 2.77
CA GLU A 33 1.42 5.85 2.39
C GLU A 33 2.74 5.18 1.96
N TYR A 34 3.58 5.89 1.21
CA TYR A 34 4.88 5.40 0.79
C TYR A 34 5.81 5.19 1.98
N ASN A 35 5.89 6.15 2.90
CA ASN A 35 6.70 6.03 4.12
C ASN A 35 6.16 4.93 5.06
N PHE A 36 4.85 4.75 5.13
CA PHE A 36 4.23 3.66 5.88
C PHE A 36 4.69 2.30 5.37
N MET A 37 4.82 2.13 4.06
CA MET A 37 5.16 0.85 3.44
C MET A 37 6.68 0.61 3.33
N TRP A 38 7.42 1.62 2.87
CA TRP A 38 8.82 1.53 2.43
C TRP A 38 9.76 2.44 3.22
N GLY A 39 9.29 3.11 4.27
CA GLY A 39 10.15 3.96 5.09
C GLY A 39 11.35 3.19 5.63
N HIS A 40 12.51 3.83 5.67
CA HIS A 40 13.71 3.25 6.25
C HIS A 40 14.10 4.01 7.51
N ARG A 41 14.59 3.26 8.50
CA ARG A 41 15.13 3.89 9.70
C ARG A 41 16.43 4.63 9.35
N LYS A 42 16.38 5.95 9.37
CA LYS A 42 17.55 6.82 9.20
C LYS A 42 17.48 8.02 10.13
N VAL A 43 18.64 8.60 10.42
CA VAL A 43 18.73 9.87 11.14
C VAL A 43 19.44 10.84 10.21
N GLU A 44 18.75 11.91 9.86
CA GLU A 44 19.33 13.00 9.06
C GLU A 44 19.69 14.14 9.98
N PHE A 45 20.95 14.54 9.92
CA PHE A 45 21.44 15.73 10.61
C PHE A 45 21.41 16.89 9.62
N SER A 46 20.22 17.49 9.44
CA SER A 46 20.13 18.79 8.77
C SER A 46 20.62 19.90 9.72
N GLN A 47 21.04 21.04 9.17
CA GLN A 47 21.86 22.08 9.83
C GLN A 47 21.33 22.64 11.16
N ASN A 48 20.13 22.30 11.66
CA ASN A 48 19.64 22.71 12.98
C ASN A 48 18.74 21.70 13.72
N ARG A 49 18.45 20.50 13.17
CA ARG A 49 17.63 19.48 13.86
C ARG A 49 17.89 18.09 13.28
N ALA A 50 18.01 17.11 14.18
CA ALA A 50 18.05 15.71 13.80
C ALA A 50 16.63 15.23 13.46
N THR A 51 16.39 14.91 12.19
CA THR A 51 15.14 14.28 11.75
C THR A 51 15.30 12.77 11.83
N ARG A 52 14.42 12.11 12.59
CA ARG A 52 14.43 10.65 12.75
C ARG A 52 13.32 10.06 11.91
N TYR A 53 13.67 9.14 11.03
CA TYR A 53 12.73 8.37 10.22
C TYR A 53 12.61 6.97 10.81
N MET A 54 11.40 6.45 10.81
CA MET A 54 11.08 5.11 11.30
C MET A 54 10.94 4.12 10.14
N GLY A 55 11.15 2.85 10.44
CA GLY A 55 10.96 1.78 9.45
C GLY A 55 9.48 1.63 9.09
N GLY A 56 9.21 1.49 7.80
CA GLY A 56 7.92 1.11 7.25
C GLY A 56 7.66 -0.38 7.42
N LEU A 57 6.51 -0.81 6.92
CA LEU A 57 6.02 -2.18 7.01
C LEU A 57 7.02 -3.21 6.45
N PHE A 58 7.68 -2.89 5.34
CA PHE A 58 8.68 -3.78 4.74
C PHE A 58 9.86 -4.06 5.68
N ASP A 59 10.39 -3.03 6.36
CA ASP A 59 11.50 -3.18 7.30
C ASP A 59 11.06 -3.78 8.65
N ALA A 60 9.77 -3.67 8.97
CA ALA A 60 9.17 -4.21 10.19
C ALA A 60 9.01 -5.73 10.11
N ILE A 61 8.71 -6.31 8.92
CA ILE A 61 8.57 -7.75 8.71
C ILE A 61 9.91 -8.33 8.21
N ARG A 62 10.66 -9.00 9.09
CA ARG A 62 12.00 -9.52 8.79
C ARG A 62 12.03 -11.03 8.61
N THR A 63 11.26 -11.74 9.42
CA THR A 63 11.30 -13.19 9.60
C THR A 63 10.07 -13.87 9.01
N ASN A 64 8.91 -13.23 9.08
CA ASN A 64 7.66 -13.80 8.59
C ASN A 64 7.47 -13.51 7.09
N VAL A 65 8.41 -14.01 6.28
CA VAL A 65 8.49 -13.73 4.84
C VAL A 65 8.39 -15.03 4.05
N ALA A 66 7.31 -15.19 3.28
CA ALA A 66 7.19 -16.22 2.25
C ALA A 66 7.68 -15.69 0.91
N THR A 67 8.49 -16.49 0.23
CA THR A 67 8.95 -16.21 -1.13
C THR A 67 8.38 -17.22 -2.10
N TYR A 68 7.95 -16.77 -3.26
CA TYR A 68 7.35 -17.66 -4.24
C TYR A 68 7.73 -17.27 -5.67
N ASN A 69 7.77 -18.25 -6.57
CA ASN A 69 7.98 -17.98 -7.99
C ASN A 69 6.64 -18.06 -8.75
N PRO A 70 6.10 -16.90 -9.18
CA PRO A 70 5.06 -16.76 -10.18
C PRO A 70 4.89 -17.81 -11.26
N SER A 71 6.00 -18.29 -11.83
CA SER A 71 6.01 -19.07 -13.06
C SER A 71 6.01 -20.57 -12.80
N THR A 72 6.28 -21.00 -11.56
CA THR A 72 6.43 -22.42 -11.21
C THR A 72 5.29 -22.95 -10.35
N ILE A 73 4.44 -22.08 -9.82
CA ILE A 73 3.30 -22.50 -9.00
C ILE A 73 2.19 -23.05 -9.89
N THR A 74 1.89 -24.33 -9.70
CA THR A 74 0.78 -25.04 -10.34
C THR A 74 -0.53 -24.87 -9.57
N ASP A 75 -0.51 -25.01 -8.23
CA ASP A 75 -1.67 -24.76 -7.38
C ASP A 75 -1.44 -23.52 -6.51
N PHE A 76 -2.00 -22.39 -6.97
CA PHE A 76 -1.88 -21.12 -6.27
C PHE A 76 -2.76 -21.05 -5.02
N GLU A 77 -3.91 -21.73 -5.00
CA GLU A 77 -4.81 -21.68 -3.85
C GLU A 77 -4.22 -22.46 -2.68
N GLU A 78 -3.73 -23.68 -2.91
CA GLU A 78 -3.05 -24.47 -1.88
C GLU A 78 -1.81 -23.74 -1.33
N PHE A 79 -0.99 -23.20 -2.22
CA PHE A 79 0.15 -22.36 -1.82
C PHE A 79 -0.27 -21.19 -0.92
N PHE A 80 -1.33 -20.47 -1.29
CA PHE A 80 -1.81 -19.33 -0.53
C PHE A 80 -2.44 -19.73 0.80
N MET A 81 -3.13 -20.87 0.86
CA MET A 81 -3.64 -21.44 2.12
C MET A 81 -2.50 -21.78 3.08
N ASN A 82 -1.42 -22.40 2.58
CA ASN A 82 -0.25 -22.71 3.40
C ASN A 82 0.42 -21.43 3.91
N PHE A 83 0.63 -20.43 3.05
CA PHE A 83 1.13 -19.12 3.47
C PHE A 83 0.26 -18.48 4.56
N THR A 84 -1.06 -18.49 4.38
CA THR A 84 -1.96 -17.85 5.35
C THR A 84 -1.99 -18.59 6.67
N THR A 85 -1.92 -19.93 6.67
CA THR A 85 -1.96 -20.74 7.89
C THR A 85 -0.62 -20.73 8.62
N ASP A 86 0.48 -20.99 7.91
CA ASP A 86 1.81 -21.20 8.50
C ASP A 86 2.51 -19.91 8.89
N MET A 87 2.17 -18.79 8.23
CA MET A 87 2.84 -17.51 8.44
C MET A 87 1.85 -16.43 8.88
N ALA A 88 0.79 -16.19 8.09
CA ALA A 88 -0.06 -15.04 8.32
C ALA A 88 -0.93 -15.15 9.58
N PHE A 89 -1.45 -16.33 9.91
CA PHE A 89 -2.31 -16.59 11.07
C PHE A 89 -1.65 -17.47 12.14
N ALA A 90 -0.41 -17.91 11.95
CA ALA A 90 0.35 -18.67 12.94
C ALA A 90 0.36 -17.98 14.32
N THR A 91 0.41 -16.65 14.34
CA THR A 91 0.22 -15.84 15.56
C THR A 91 -0.91 -14.82 15.34
N ALA A 92 -2.04 -15.03 15.99
CA ALA A 92 -3.25 -14.20 15.85
C ALA A 92 -3.83 -13.79 17.22
N PRO A 93 -3.13 -12.94 18.00
CA PRO A 93 -3.51 -12.63 19.39
C PRO A 93 -4.83 -11.83 19.48
N ASN A 94 -5.21 -11.10 18.44
CA ASN A 94 -6.36 -10.20 18.48
C ASN A 94 -7.60 -10.70 17.72
N GLY A 95 -7.61 -12.00 17.42
CA GLY A 95 -8.70 -12.71 16.78
C GLY A 95 -8.40 -13.14 15.35
N ASN A 96 -9.44 -13.58 14.66
CA ASN A 96 -9.31 -14.34 13.43
C ASN A 96 -9.32 -13.48 12.15
N LYS A 97 -9.25 -12.15 12.28
CA LYS A 97 -9.40 -11.22 11.16
C LYS A 97 -8.14 -10.40 10.94
N LYS A 98 -7.59 -10.44 9.73
CA LYS A 98 -6.45 -9.61 9.31
C LYS A 98 -6.73 -8.92 7.98
N ILE A 99 -5.91 -7.94 7.65
CA ILE A 99 -5.99 -7.20 6.39
C ILE A 99 -4.79 -7.59 5.54
N MET A 100 -5.00 -7.79 4.24
CA MET A 100 -3.95 -7.97 3.26
C MET A 100 -3.91 -6.78 2.31
N ILE A 101 -2.74 -6.18 2.18
CA ILE A 101 -2.44 -5.18 1.17
C ILE A 101 -1.79 -5.92 0.00
N ALA A 102 -2.50 -6.03 -1.13
CA ALA A 102 -2.10 -6.85 -2.27
C ALA A 102 -1.79 -6.02 -3.52
N GLY A 103 -0.80 -6.46 -4.27
CA GLY A 103 -0.51 -5.99 -5.62
C GLY A 103 -1.55 -6.47 -6.64
N ALA A 104 -1.65 -5.75 -7.76
CA ALA A 104 -2.67 -6.03 -8.77
C ALA A 104 -2.48 -7.39 -9.45
N ARG A 105 -1.24 -7.85 -9.64
CA ARG A 105 -0.94 -9.12 -10.31
C ARG A 105 -1.19 -10.32 -9.40
N LEU A 106 -0.96 -10.16 -8.09
CA LEU A 106 -1.35 -11.15 -7.09
C LEU A 106 -2.88 -11.38 -7.11
N LEU A 107 -3.68 -10.31 -7.16
CA LEU A 107 -5.14 -10.40 -7.29
C LEU A 107 -5.58 -11.05 -8.61
N GLN A 108 -4.81 -10.84 -9.69
CA GLN A 108 -5.05 -11.52 -10.96
C GLN A 108 -4.82 -13.03 -10.84
N ARG A 109 -3.85 -13.48 -10.03
CA ARG A 109 -3.61 -14.92 -9.79
C ARG A 109 -4.76 -15.59 -9.09
N PHE A 110 -5.34 -14.96 -8.06
CA PHE A 110 -6.58 -15.43 -7.46
C PHE A 110 -7.69 -15.60 -8.50
N ASN A 111 -7.87 -14.57 -9.34
CA ASN A 111 -8.85 -14.63 -10.41
C ASN A 111 -8.61 -15.80 -11.38
N ARG A 112 -7.35 -16.16 -11.65
CA ARG A 112 -6.99 -17.30 -12.51
C ARG A 112 -7.20 -18.64 -11.80
N ALA A 113 -6.79 -18.75 -10.54
CA ALA A 113 -6.94 -19.97 -9.74
C ALA A 113 -8.42 -20.40 -9.65
N PHE A 114 -9.30 -19.42 -9.46
CA PHE A 114 -10.74 -19.68 -9.41
C PHE A 114 -11.44 -19.69 -10.79
N LYS A 115 -10.70 -19.71 -11.90
CA LYS A 115 -11.31 -19.71 -13.24
C LYS A 115 -12.15 -20.96 -13.47
N ASP A 116 -11.66 -22.12 -13.06
CA ASP A 116 -12.26 -23.42 -13.37
C ASP A 116 -13.47 -23.74 -12.48
N TYR A 117 -13.59 -23.05 -11.34
CA TYR A 117 -14.77 -23.11 -10.47
C TYR A 117 -15.93 -22.23 -10.96
N ARG A 118 -15.73 -21.40 -11.99
CA ARG A 118 -16.79 -20.56 -12.56
C ARG A 118 -17.62 -21.39 -13.52
N ARG A 119 -18.77 -21.86 -13.03
CA ARG A 119 -19.82 -22.39 -13.91
C ARG A 119 -20.58 -21.20 -14.51
N MET A 120 -20.31 -20.90 -15.77
CA MET A 120 -21.15 -20.00 -16.55
C MET A 120 -22.29 -20.87 -17.09
N THR A 121 -23.53 -20.59 -16.68
CA THR A 121 -24.70 -21.06 -17.42
C THR A 121 -24.64 -20.49 -18.84
N ASP A 122 -25.16 -21.20 -19.85
CA ASP A 122 -24.99 -20.95 -21.31
C ASP A 122 -25.40 -19.55 -21.84
N GLN A 123 -25.81 -18.63 -20.97
CA GLN A 123 -26.03 -17.24 -21.32
C GLN A 123 -24.74 -16.43 -21.22
N VAL A 124 -24.36 -15.79 -22.33
CA VAL A 124 -23.27 -14.80 -22.38
C VAL A 124 -23.55 -13.75 -21.30
N PRO A 125 -22.68 -13.57 -20.29
CA PRO A 125 -22.93 -12.60 -19.23
C PRO A 125 -22.94 -11.20 -19.84
N ALA A 126 -24.03 -10.46 -19.68
CA ALA A 126 -24.11 -9.04 -20.04
C ALA A 126 -23.33 -8.13 -19.07
N GLY A 127 -22.29 -8.64 -18.38
CA GLY A 127 -21.67 -8.00 -17.22
C GLY A 127 -20.15 -8.18 -17.14
N LYS A 128 -19.55 -7.60 -16.10
CA LYS A 128 -18.11 -7.67 -15.82
C LYS A 128 -17.68 -9.14 -15.64
N ILE A 129 -16.66 -9.55 -16.39
CA ILE A 129 -16.08 -10.90 -16.31
C ILE A 129 -15.00 -10.91 -15.23
N GLY A 130 -15.10 -11.79 -14.24
CA GLY A 130 -14.12 -11.86 -13.14
C GLY A 130 -14.73 -12.20 -11.79
N LEU A 131 -13.86 -12.39 -10.80
CA LEU A 131 -14.20 -12.40 -9.38
C LEU A 131 -13.67 -11.12 -8.76
N ASN A 132 -14.51 -10.45 -7.99
CA ASN A 132 -14.06 -9.43 -7.06
C ASN A 132 -13.74 -10.11 -5.73
N LEU A 133 -12.47 -10.13 -5.35
CA LEU A 133 -12.02 -10.77 -4.12
C LEU A 133 -11.79 -9.70 -3.06
N ASP A 134 -12.82 -9.46 -2.23
CA ASP A 134 -12.73 -8.53 -1.10
C ASP A 134 -12.31 -9.23 0.20
N THR A 135 -12.62 -10.51 0.35
CA THR A 135 -12.30 -11.31 1.54
C THR A 135 -11.99 -12.74 1.15
N TYR A 136 -10.94 -13.28 1.74
CA TYR A 136 -10.54 -14.68 1.63
C TYR A 136 -10.75 -15.37 2.97
N VAL A 137 -11.46 -16.49 2.98
CA VAL A 137 -11.78 -17.25 4.20
C VAL A 137 -10.92 -18.50 4.23
N VAL A 138 -10.10 -18.62 5.27
CA VAL A 138 -9.23 -19.77 5.50
C VAL A 138 -9.98 -20.79 6.37
N PRO A 139 -9.78 -22.11 6.17
CA PRO A 139 -10.29 -23.13 7.06
C PRO A 139 -9.98 -22.82 8.54
N GLY A 140 -10.93 -23.11 9.44
CA GLY A 140 -10.82 -22.72 10.85
C GLY A 140 -11.42 -21.34 11.19
N GLY A 141 -12.04 -20.67 10.22
CA GLY A 141 -12.79 -19.42 10.44
C GLY A 141 -11.91 -18.17 10.51
N PHE A 142 -10.71 -18.22 9.90
CA PHE A 142 -9.89 -17.02 9.71
C PHE A 142 -10.32 -16.27 8.47
N GLU A 143 -10.36 -14.94 8.57
CA GLU A 143 -10.79 -14.04 7.50
C GLU A 143 -9.67 -13.06 7.18
N LEU A 144 -9.30 -13.02 5.90
CA LEU A 144 -8.34 -12.08 5.36
C LEU A 144 -9.05 -11.10 4.44
N LYS A 145 -9.21 -9.84 4.89
CA LYS A 145 -9.75 -8.77 4.06
C LYS A 145 -8.69 -8.29 3.09
N ILE A 146 -8.95 -8.35 1.80
CA ILE A 146 -7.95 -8.01 0.78
C ILE A 146 -8.22 -6.61 0.23
N ILE A 147 -7.18 -5.78 0.23
CA ILE A 147 -7.21 -4.41 -0.24
C ILE A 147 -6.12 -4.27 -1.30
N ARG A 148 -6.49 -3.81 -2.49
CA ARG A 148 -5.52 -3.44 -3.52
C ARG A 148 -4.81 -2.15 -3.10
N SER A 149 -3.48 -2.13 -3.16
CA SER A 149 -2.70 -0.90 -3.01
C SER A 149 -2.05 -0.46 -4.31
N ASP A 150 -2.12 0.85 -4.58
CA ASP A 150 -1.43 1.50 -5.69
C ASP A 150 0.06 1.75 -5.39
N MET A 151 0.59 1.31 -4.25
CA MET A 151 2.03 1.27 -3.99
C MET A 151 2.67 0.02 -4.60
N LEU A 152 1.89 -1.05 -4.77
CA LEU A 152 2.29 -2.32 -5.40
C LEU A 152 1.87 -2.33 -6.87
N ARG A 153 2.41 -1.34 -7.61
CA ARG A 153 1.98 -1.04 -8.98
C ARG A 153 2.38 -2.15 -9.95
N MET A 154 1.57 -2.31 -10.98
CA MET A 154 1.92 -3.14 -12.13
C MET A 154 3.24 -2.67 -12.77
N ASN A 155 4.03 -3.62 -13.25
CA ASN A 155 5.36 -3.42 -13.85
C ASN A 155 6.43 -2.86 -12.91
N THR A 156 6.11 -2.65 -11.64
CA THR A 156 7.11 -2.54 -10.57
C THR A 156 7.22 -3.93 -9.99
N GLY A 157 8.43 -4.49 -9.80
CA GLY A 157 8.64 -5.89 -9.39
C GLY A 157 7.96 -6.36 -8.08
N PHE A 158 7.12 -5.49 -7.49
CA PHE A 158 6.28 -5.69 -6.32
C PHE A 158 4.81 -6.01 -6.67
N GLU A 159 4.45 -6.12 -7.95
CA GLU A 159 3.07 -6.31 -8.41
C GLU A 159 2.41 -7.62 -7.96
N ASP A 160 3.23 -8.61 -7.64
CA ASP A 160 2.86 -9.93 -7.15
C ASP A 160 3.01 -10.05 -5.61
N TRP A 161 3.30 -8.95 -4.92
CA TRP A 161 3.52 -8.98 -3.47
C TRP A 161 2.23 -8.79 -2.67
N GLY A 162 2.26 -9.25 -1.43
CA GLY A 162 1.16 -9.12 -0.48
C GLY A 162 1.67 -8.94 0.95
N PHE A 163 1.15 -7.95 1.66
CA PHE A 163 1.46 -7.72 3.07
C PHE A 163 0.22 -8.05 3.90
N VAL A 164 0.32 -9.03 4.79
CA VAL A 164 -0.73 -9.31 5.78
C VAL A 164 -0.41 -8.58 7.08
N ILE A 165 -1.39 -7.84 7.58
CA ILE A 165 -1.27 -7.03 8.79
C ILE A 165 -2.45 -7.26 9.73
N ASP A 166 -2.15 -7.30 11.02
CA ASP A 166 -3.16 -7.12 12.07
C ASP A 166 -3.27 -5.62 12.38
N PRO A 167 -4.39 -4.95 12.06
CA PRO A 167 -4.54 -3.52 12.30
C PRO A 167 -4.52 -3.15 13.79
N LYS A 168 -4.79 -4.10 14.70
CA LYS A 168 -4.75 -3.85 16.15
C LYS A 168 -3.34 -3.84 16.73
N GLU A 169 -2.34 -4.31 15.97
CA GLU A 169 -0.92 -4.32 16.35
C GLU A 169 -0.15 -3.16 15.70
N ILE A 170 -0.87 -2.21 15.12
CA ILE A 170 -0.32 -1.01 14.48
C ILE A 170 -0.88 0.21 15.20
N GLU A 171 0.03 1.05 15.72
CA GLU A 171 -0.35 2.33 16.31
C GLU A 171 0.23 3.49 15.48
N ILE A 172 -0.66 4.32 14.95
CA ILE A 172 -0.28 5.55 14.24
C ILE A 172 -0.21 6.67 15.28
N MET A 173 0.99 7.06 15.66
CA MET A 173 1.25 8.14 16.61
C MET A 173 1.52 9.43 15.85
N VAL A 174 0.51 10.28 15.74
CA VAL A 174 0.64 11.58 15.06
C VAL A 174 0.85 12.67 16.10
N ASN A 175 1.87 13.51 15.91
CA ASN A 175 1.98 14.75 16.66
C ASN A 175 0.86 15.67 16.19
N LYS A 176 -0.09 15.99 17.09
CA LYS A 176 -1.26 16.82 16.76
C LYS A 176 -0.90 18.28 16.52
N ASN A 177 0.31 18.70 16.90
CA ASN A 177 0.79 20.05 16.70
C ASN A 177 1.52 20.11 15.35
N PHE A 178 0.96 20.87 14.41
CA PHE A 178 1.61 21.18 13.15
C PHE A 178 2.60 22.33 13.37
N GLU A 179 3.86 22.12 13.02
CA GLU A 179 4.85 23.19 13.00
C GLU A 179 4.82 23.82 11.60
N THR A 180 4.40 25.09 11.53
CA THR A 180 4.44 25.87 10.28
C THR A 180 5.67 26.76 10.29
N ARG A 181 6.47 26.74 9.22
CA ARG A 181 7.58 27.69 9.04
C ARG A 181 7.49 28.38 7.69
N ALA A 182 7.81 29.66 7.66
CA ALA A 182 8.15 30.34 6.41
C ALA A 182 9.59 29.99 6.02
N TRP A 183 9.83 29.66 4.76
CA TRP A 183 11.17 29.46 4.22
C TRP A 183 11.27 30.14 2.85
N GLN A 184 12.49 30.47 2.45
CA GLN A 184 12.78 31.20 1.23
C GLN A 184 14.07 30.62 0.64
N ASP A 185 14.04 30.24 -0.64
CA ASP A 185 15.24 29.79 -1.32
C ASP A 185 16.20 30.97 -1.57
N PRO A 186 17.53 30.76 -1.54
CA PRO A 186 18.50 31.82 -1.80
C PRO A 186 18.39 32.31 -3.25
N GLY A 187 17.55 33.31 -3.50
CA GLY A 187 17.32 33.89 -4.84
C GLY A 187 15.86 34.20 -5.16
N GLU A 188 14.90 33.68 -4.39
CA GLU A 188 13.48 33.97 -4.59
C GLU A 188 13.02 35.15 -3.75
N ARG A 189 12.05 35.93 -4.26
CA ARG A 189 11.54 37.13 -3.56
C ARG A 189 10.42 36.80 -2.57
N ASP A 190 9.71 35.70 -2.79
CA ASP A 190 8.52 35.33 -2.05
C ASP A 190 8.83 34.29 -0.96
N TYR A 191 8.09 34.36 0.15
CA TYR A 191 8.18 33.36 1.22
C TYR A 191 7.24 32.20 0.93
N HIS A 192 7.76 30.98 1.02
CA HIS A 192 6.97 29.76 0.96
C HIS A 192 6.53 29.32 2.35
N LEU A 193 5.27 28.93 2.48
CA LEU A 193 4.77 28.31 3.71
C LEU A 193 5.06 26.81 3.68
N MET A 194 5.86 26.34 4.62
CA MET A 194 6.07 24.91 4.86
C MET A 194 5.23 24.47 6.06
N ILE A 195 4.46 23.41 5.87
CA ILE A 195 3.73 22.72 6.93
C ILE A 195 4.49 21.42 7.22
N GLU A 196 5.04 21.29 8.42
CA GLU A 196 5.72 20.08 8.84
C GLU A 196 4.75 19.16 9.58
N TRP A 197 4.65 17.92 9.11
CA TRP A 197 3.90 16.86 9.78
C TRP A 197 4.86 15.89 10.43
N GLN A 198 4.68 15.67 11.73
CA GLN A 198 5.49 14.74 12.52
C GLN A 198 4.59 13.60 12.97
N GLY A 199 4.94 12.37 12.59
CA GLY A 199 4.25 11.18 13.02
C GLY A 199 5.18 9.97 12.99
N THR A 200 4.85 8.97 13.81
CA THR A 200 5.53 7.67 13.82
C THR A 200 4.49 6.56 13.75
N ILE A 201 4.91 5.42 13.21
CA ILE A 201 4.14 4.18 13.24
C ILE A 201 4.87 3.25 14.18
N ALA A 202 4.16 2.77 15.20
CA ALA A 202 4.67 1.73 16.08
C ALA A 202 4.11 0.39 15.63
N TRP A 203 5.03 -0.55 15.39
CA TRP A 203 4.76 -1.95 15.10
C TRP A 203 5.03 -2.74 16.37
N HIS A 204 4.01 -3.32 17.00
CA HIS A 204 4.19 -3.95 18.32
C HIS A 204 4.81 -5.34 18.21
N ARG A 205 4.21 -6.24 17.43
CA ARG A 205 4.66 -7.63 17.29
C ARG A 205 4.87 -7.97 15.83
N GLU A 206 6.11 -8.22 15.42
CA GLU A 206 6.41 -8.63 14.05
C GLU A 206 5.65 -9.90 13.62
N GLN A 207 5.58 -10.89 14.50
CA GLN A 207 5.03 -12.24 14.23
C GLN A 207 3.56 -12.24 13.79
N VAL A 208 2.83 -11.16 14.04
CA VAL A 208 1.42 -11.02 13.64
C VAL A 208 1.27 -10.51 12.21
N HIS A 209 2.34 -10.02 11.60
CA HIS A 209 2.39 -9.52 10.24
C HIS A 209 3.15 -10.52 9.36
N ALA A 210 2.80 -10.64 8.09
CA ALA A 210 3.47 -11.53 7.15
C ALA A 210 3.66 -10.87 5.79
N LEU A 211 4.75 -11.20 5.12
CA LEU A 211 5.07 -10.72 3.78
C LEU A 211 5.09 -11.90 2.82
N LEU A 212 4.28 -11.81 1.77
CA LEU A 212 4.37 -12.65 0.59
C LEU A 212 5.09 -11.85 -0.50
N ARG A 213 6.24 -12.32 -0.96
CA ARG A 213 7.01 -11.68 -2.03
C ARG A 213 7.44 -12.67 -3.11
N THR A 214 7.76 -12.14 -4.27
CA THR A 214 8.36 -12.94 -5.35
C THR A 214 9.86 -13.13 -5.14
N THR A 215 10.39 -14.28 -5.56
CA THR A 215 11.84 -14.53 -5.70
C THR A 215 12.40 -13.85 -6.95
#